data_AF-A0A7W8J5Z4-F1
#
_entry.id   AF-A0A7W8J5Z4-F1
#
_cell.length_a   1.000
_cell.length_b   1.000
_cell.length_c   1.000
_cell.angle_alpha   90.00
_cell.angle_beta   90.00
_cell.angle_gamma   90.00
#
_symmetry.space_group_name_H-M   'P 1'
#
loop_
_entity.id
_entity.type
_entity.pdbx_description
1 polymer ?
#
loop_
_entity_poly.entity_id
_entity_poly.type
_entity_poly.pdbx_seq_one_letter_code
_entity_poly.pdbx_strand_id
1 'polypeptide(L)'
;MSEPSTEQLAELETLRRVNAELLKTKHDLKGRIATLESEAATLESRTEKAEGLMRSAVIDVPMRRLAEGIAHVPALFIAELEKDYRVDVDADSGELRLLTKEDGKPVTDGKGEPVAMAHNALFRFLAGSPEQQKDDPRKKVFATLMRYSGASGGQGRKTVSSPSRSTVENESTQPLPSFGLR
;
A
#
# COMPACT_ATOMS: atom_id res chain seq x y z
N MET A 1 69.14 -18.53 35.26
CA MET A 1 68.15 -17.44 35.31
C MET A 1 68.94 -16.16 35.18
N SER A 2 69.01 -15.58 33.98
CA SER A 2 69.75 -14.33 33.75
C SER A 2 68.90 -13.16 34.22
N GLU A 3 69.46 -12.27 35.03
CA GLU A 3 68.77 -11.06 35.47
C GLU A 3 68.49 -10.15 34.26
N PRO A 4 67.31 -9.52 34.19
CA PRO A 4 66.98 -8.63 33.10
C PRO A 4 67.92 -7.41 33.13
N SER A 5 68.43 -7.01 31.97
CA SER A 5 69.25 -5.80 31.87
C SER A 5 68.42 -4.56 32.19
N THR A 6 69.08 -3.48 32.62
CA THR A 6 68.44 -2.18 32.89
C THR A 6 67.69 -1.63 31.67
N GLU A 7 68.19 -1.89 30.46
CA GLU A 7 67.52 -1.56 29.19
C GLU A 7 66.22 -2.35 29.00
N GLN A 8 66.22 -3.64 29.32
CA GLN A 8 65.02 -4.48 29.26
C GLN A 8 63.95 -4.03 30.25
N LEU A 9 64.35 -3.57 31.44
CA LEU A 9 63.41 -3.02 32.43
C LEU A 9 62.78 -1.69 31.97
N ALA A 10 63.57 -0.81 31.35
CA ALA A 10 63.09 0.45 30.80
C ALA A 10 62.13 0.24 29.62
N GLU A 11 62.44 -0.70 28.72
CA GLU A 11 61.58 -1.08 27.60
C GLU A 11 60.25 -1.72 28.07
N LEU A 12 60.31 -2.54 29.12
CA LEU A 12 59.10 -3.14 29.69
C LEU A 12 58.19 -2.07 30.33
N GLU A 13 58.78 -1.04 30.95
CA GLU A 13 58.01 0.08 31.49
C GLU A 13 57.37 0.93 30.40
N THR A 14 58.07 1.23 29.30
CA THR A 14 57.50 1.96 28.16
C THR A 14 56.38 1.17 27.49
N LEU A 15 56.56 -0.14 27.27
CA LEU A 15 55.54 -1.02 26.72
C LEU A 15 54.28 -1.06 27.60
N ARG A 16 54.43 -1.10 28.93
CA ARG A 16 53.29 -1.03 29.87
C ARG A 16 52.54 0.28 29.76
N ARG A 17 53.25 1.41 29.66
CA ARG A 17 52.63 2.74 29.50
C ARG A 17 51.86 2.85 28.18
N VAL A 18 52.49 2.47 27.07
CA VAL A 18 51.86 2.51 25.73
C VAL A 18 50.65 1.57 25.69
N ASN A 19 50.75 0.37 26.28
CA ASN A 19 49.61 -0.55 26.33
C ASN A 19 48.42 0.04 27.11
N ALA A 20 48.68 0.67 28.26
CA ALA A 20 47.64 1.36 29.03
C ALA A 20 46.98 2.50 28.24
N GLU A 21 47.77 3.28 27.48
CA GLU A 21 47.28 4.36 26.62
C GLU A 21 46.42 3.82 25.45
N LEU A 22 46.88 2.75 24.79
CA LEU A 22 46.12 2.07 23.73
C LEU A 22 44.81 1.47 24.24
N LEU A 23 44.80 0.91 25.45
CA LEU A 23 43.58 0.38 26.07
C LEU A 23 42.59 1.50 26.39
N LYS A 24 43.08 2.63 26.93
CA LYS A 24 42.24 3.80 27.22
C LYS A 24 41.63 4.37 25.95
N THR A 25 42.44 4.64 24.93
CA THR A 25 41.96 5.15 23.64
C THR A 25 40.96 4.20 22.98
N LYS A 26 41.22 2.89 23.00
CA LYS A 26 40.27 1.89 22.51
C LYS A 26 38.94 1.92 23.27
N HIS A 27 38.98 2.08 24.59
CA HIS A 27 37.77 2.20 25.41
C HIS A 27 36.97 3.46 25.03
N ASP A 28 37.65 4.61 24.93
CA ASP A 28 37.02 5.88 24.59
C ASP A 28 36.41 5.87 23.17
N LEU A 29 37.13 5.28 22.20
CA LEU A 29 36.64 5.10 20.83
C LEU A 29 35.40 4.20 20.79
N LYS A 30 35.40 3.08 21.53
CA LYS A 30 34.22 2.21 21.63
C LYS A 30 33.02 2.95 22.23
N GLY A 31 33.24 3.75 23.28
CA GLY A 31 32.19 4.58 23.86
C GLY A 31 31.63 5.56 22.84
N ARG A 32 32.50 6.23 22.08
CA ARG A 32 32.08 7.19 21.06
C ARG A 32 31.34 6.54 19.89
N ILE A 33 31.77 5.35 19.46
CA ILE A 33 31.08 4.57 18.43
C ILE A 33 29.67 4.22 18.90
N ALA A 34 29.52 3.69 20.13
CA ALA A 34 28.21 3.35 20.67
C ALA A 34 27.26 4.57 20.76
N THR A 35 27.78 5.73 21.15
CA THR A 35 27.00 6.97 21.15
C THR A 35 26.56 7.37 19.75
N LEU A 36 27.49 7.37 18.78
CA LEU A 36 27.18 7.73 17.39
C LEU A 36 26.18 6.76 16.74
N GLU A 37 26.29 5.46 17.01
CA GLU A 37 25.34 4.46 16.53
C GLU A 37 23.93 4.71 17.11
N SER A 38 23.84 5.03 18.39
CA SER A 38 22.57 5.40 19.03
C SER A 38 21.97 6.69 18.46
N GLU A 39 22.80 7.69 18.18
CA GLU A 39 22.36 8.95 17.57
C GLU A 39 21.88 8.72 16.13
N ALA A 40 22.61 7.94 15.34
CA ALA A 40 22.23 7.57 13.97
C ALA A 40 20.88 6.87 13.93
N ALA A 41 20.67 5.84 14.76
CA ALA A 41 19.39 5.14 14.85
C ALA A 41 18.24 6.08 15.26
N THR A 42 18.52 7.05 16.13
CA THR A 42 17.53 8.06 16.54
C THR A 42 17.19 9.02 15.39
N LEU A 43 18.20 9.44 14.63
CA LEU A 43 18.03 10.30 13.46
C LEU A 43 17.23 9.60 12.36
N GLU A 44 17.56 8.35 12.03
CA GLU A 44 16.84 7.51 11.08
C GLU A 44 15.36 7.37 11.47
N SER A 45 15.07 7.06 12.74
CA SER A 45 13.68 6.98 13.22
C SER A 45 12.93 8.31 13.08
N ARG A 46 13.62 9.45 13.25
CA ARG A 46 13.01 10.78 13.09
C ARG A 46 12.77 11.10 11.62
N THR A 47 13.68 10.76 10.73
CA THR A 47 13.51 10.98 9.29
C THR A 47 12.37 10.14 8.74
N GLU A 48 12.27 8.86 9.11
CA GLU A 48 11.15 7.99 8.72
C GLU A 48 9.79 8.55 9.18
N LYS A 49 9.72 9.05 10.43
CA LYS A 49 8.50 9.68 10.95
C LYS A 49 8.17 10.98 10.20
N ALA A 50 9.17 11.80 9.90
CA ALA A 50 8.98 13.04 9.17
C ALA A 50 8.50 12.76 7.73
N GLU A 51 9.11 11.79 7.03
CA GLU A 51 8.70 11.36 5.70
C GLU A 51 7.27 10.81 5.70
N GLY A 52 6.91 9.99 6.69
CA GLY A 52 5.55 9.50 6.86
C GLY A 52 4.53 10.63 7.08
N LEU A 53 4.86 11.63 7.90
CA LEU A 53 4.02 12.80 8.12
C LEU A 53 3.90 13.67 6.87
N MET A 54 5.00 13.87 6.13
CA MET A 54 5.00 14.60 4.86
C MET A 54 4.12 13.90 3.83
N ARG A 55 4.28 12.58 3.64
CA ARG A 55 3.45 11.78 2.75
C ARG A 55 1.97 11.86 3.15
N SER A 56 1.69 11.75 4.45
CA SER A 56 0.32 11.85 4.96
C SER A 56 -0.29 13.22 4.67
N ALA A 57 0.46 14.30 4.88
CA ALA A 57 -0.04 15.66 4.70
C ALA A 57 -0.25 16.02 3.22
N VAL A 58 0.66 15.57 2.36
CA VAL A 58 0.66 15.98 0.95
C VAL A 58 -0.17 15.05 0.07
N ILE A 59 -0.17 13.74 0.33
CA ILE A 59 -0.84 12.74 -0.51
C ILE A 59 -2.08 12.18 0.20
N ASP A 60 -1.91 11.54 1.36
CA ASP A 60 -2.98 10.70 1.92
C ASP A 60 -4.21 11.51 2.36
N VAL A 61 -4.01 12.68 3.00
CA VAL A 61 -5.11 13.54 3.46
C VAL A 61 -5.87 14.16 2.28
N PRO A 62 -5.22 14.81 1.29
CA PRO A 62 -5.93 15.29 0.10
C PRO A 62 -6.63 14.18 -0.68
N MET A 63 -6.01 13.00 -0.82
CA MET A 63 -6.62 11.85 -1.50
C MET A 63 -7.87 11.35 -0.78
N ARG A 64 -7.86 11.31 0.55
CA ARG A 64 -9.05 10.96 1.34
C ARG A 64 -10.18 11.96 1.12
N ARG A 65 -9.88 13.26 1.17
CA ARG A 65 -10.88 14.31 0.90
C ARG A 65 -11.45 14.22 -0.52
N LEU A 66 -10.61 13.91 -1.50
CA LEU A 66 -11.04 13.70 -2.88
C LEU A 66 -11.96 12.49 -2.99
N ALA A 67 -11.58 11.37 -2.37
CA ALA A 67 -12.35 10.14 -2.37
C ALA A 67 -13.71 10.28 -1.67
N GLU A 68 -13.76 11.06 -0.58
CA GLU A 68 -15.01 11.45 0.12
C GLU A 68 -15.98 12.22 -0.79
N GLY A 69 -15.45 13.01 -1.73
CA GLY A 69 -16.28 13.71 -2.71
C GLY A 69 -16.84 12.79 -3.80
N ILE A 70 -16.06 11.78 -4.25
CA ILE A 70 -16.37 10.96 -5.43
C ILE A 70 -17.21 9.72 -5.07
N ALA A 71 -16.90 9.06 -3.96
CA ALA A 71 -17.40 7.72 -3.67
C ALA A 71 -18.06 7.65 -2.30
N HIS A 72 -19.14 6.87 -2.21
CA HIS A 72 -19.82 6.58 -0.95
C HIS A 72 -18.93 5.82 0.06
N VAL A 73 -17.96 5.05 -0.46
CA VAL A 73 -16.95 4.33 0.35
C VAL A 73 -15.55 4.81 -0.07
N PRO A 74 -15.01 5.87 0.56
CA PRO A 74 -13.76 6.51 0.13
C PRO A 74 -12.54 5.59 0.21
N ALA A 75 -12.49 4.74 1.25
CA ALA A 75 -11.40 3.78 1.43
C ALA A 75 -11.32 2.76 0.28
N LEU A 76 -12.47 2.31 -0.21
CA LEU A 76 -12.53 1.40 -1.35
C LEU A 76 -12.07 2.09 -2.63
N PHE A 77 -12.42 3.36 -2.80
CA PHE A 77 -11.98 4.14 -3.95
C PHE A 77 -10.47 4.27 -4.02
N ILE A 78 -9.83 4.59 -2.91
CA ILE A 78 -8.37 4.68 -2.83
C ILE A 78 -7.76 3.30 -3.11
N ALA A 79 -8.26 2.25 -2.45
CA ALA A 79 -7.74 0.89 -2.62
C ALA A 79 -7.88 0.37 -4.06
N GLU A 80 -8.95 0.71 -4.76
CA GLU A 80 -9.15 0.30 -6.15
C GLU A 80 -8.27 1.11 -7.10
N LEU A 81 -8.09 2.40 -6.84
CA LEU A 81 -7.20 3.27 -7.62
C LEU A 81 -5.73 2.84 -7.48
N GLU A 82 -5.29 2.46 -6.28
CA GLU A 82 -3.91 2.04 -5.98
C GLU A 82 -3.50 0.68 -6.59
N LYS A 83 -4.45 -0.08 -7.14
CA LYS A 83 -4.16 -1.34 -7.84
C LYS A 83 -3.34 -1.09 -9.09
N ASP A 84 -3.81 -0.16 -9.91
CA ASP A 84 -3.30 0.10 -11.26
C ASP A 84 -2.59 1.46 -11.37
N TYR A 85 -2.80 2.35 -10.39
CA TYR A 85 -2.24 3.71 -10.38
C TYR A 85 -1.46 4.01 -9.10
N ARG A 86 -0.56 4.97 -9.20
CA ARG A 86 0.17 5.57 -8.07
C ARG A 86 -0.07 7.08 -8.10
N VAL A 87 -0.30 7.67 -6.93
CA VAL A 87 -0.35 9.13 -6.79
C VAL A 87 1.03 9.60 -6.35
N ASP A 88 1.53 10.65 -7.02
CA ASP A 88 2.77 11.31 -6.63
C ASP A 88 2.61 12.83 -6.71
N VAL A 89 3.56 13.54 -6.11
CA VAL A 89 3.64 15.00 -6.16
C VAL A 89 4.57 15.39 -7.29
N ASP A 90 4.12 16.27 -8.17
CA ASP A 90 5.02 16.86 -9.15
C ASP A 90 6.09 17.71 -8.46
N ALA A 91 7.35 17.46 -8.76
CA ALA A 91 8.46 18.19 -8.17
C ALA A 91 8.45 19.68 -8.58
N ASP A 92 7.94 19.99 -9.77
CA ASP A 92 7.96 21.34 -10.32
C ASP A 92 6.73 22.15 -9.91
N SER A 93 5.52 21.58 -10.02
CA SER A 93 4.29 22.30 -9.68
C SER A 93 3.82 22.12 -8.24
N GLY A 94 4.32 21.10 -7.53
CA GLY A 94 3.82 20.72 -6.19
C GLY A 94 2.41 20.14 -6.20
N GLU A 95 1.84 19.87 -7.38
CA GLU A 95 0.49 19.34 -7.53
C GLU A 95 0.49 17.80 -7.56
N LEU A 96 -0.61 17.20 -7.11
CA LEU A 96 -0.79 15.75 -7.19
C LEU A 96 -0.99 15.32 -8.65
N ARG A 97 -0.31 14.25 -9.04
CA ARG A 97 -0.43 13.60 -10.35
C ARG A 97 -0.72 12.12 -10.19
N LEU A 98 -1.52 11.60 -11.13
CA LEU A 98 -1.76 10.17 -11.25
C LEU A 98 -0.74 9.58 -12.22
N LEU A 99 -0.05 8.53 -11.77
CA LEU A 99 0.94 7.78 -12.56
C LEU A 99 0.43 6.35 -12.75
N THR A 100 0.73 5.75 -13.90
CA THR A 100 0.50 4.32 -14.11
C THR A 100 1.50 3.53 -13.26
N LYS A 101 1.03 2.50 -12.55
CA LYS A 101 1.89 1.72 -11.64
C LYS A 101 2.97 0.90 -12.37
N GLU A 102 2.66 0.41 -13.57
CA GLU A 102 3.58 -0.42 -14.36
C GLU A 102 4.72 0.41 -14.98
N ASP A 103 4.40 1.55 -15.59
CA ASP A 103 5.36 2.35 -16.37
C ASP A 103 5.90 3.59 -15.63
N GLY A 104 5.29 3.97 -14.51
CA GLY A 104 5.60 5.23 -13.81
C GLY A 104 5.28 6.50 -14.61
N LYS A 105 4.63 6.37 -15.77
CA LYS A 105 4.31 7.49 -16.66
C LYS A 105 3.08 8.25 -16.16
N PRO A 106 3.03 9.58 -16.36
CA PRO A 106 1.84 10.37 -16.09
C PRO A 106 0.64 9.85 -16.87
N VAL A 107 -0.47 9.69 -16.17
CA VAL A 107 -1.75 9.34 -16.76
C VAL A 107 -2.29 10.58 -17.47
N THR A 108 -2.45 10.48 -18.78
CA THR A 108 -3.02 11.53 -19.60
C THR A 108 -4.49 11.27 -19.93
N ASP A 109 -5.23 12.35 -20.14
CA ASP A 109 -6.59 12.33 -20.63
C ASP A 109 -6.63 12.02 -22.14
N GLY A 110 -7.84 11.91 -22.70
CA GLY A 110 -8.02 11.69 -24.15
C GLY A 110 -7.52 12.82 -25.05
N LYS A 111 -7.08 13.95 -24.48
CA LYS A 111 -6.50 15.11 -25.17
C LYS A 111 -4.98 15.17 -25.03
N GLY A 112 -4.38 14.24 -24.29
CA GLY A 112 -2.93 14.18 -24.04
C GLY A 112 -2.46 14.99 -22.83
N GLU A 113 -3.36 15.62 -22.08
CA GLU A 113 -3.03 16.42 -20.91
C GLU A 113 -3.02 15.57 -19.63
N PRO A 114 -2.18 15.85 -18.63
CA PRO A 114 -2.20 15.13 -17.36
C PRO A 114 -3.57 15.19 -16.69
N VAL A 115 -4.05 14.05 -16.18
CA VAL A 115 -5.32 14.02 -15.45
C VAL A 115 -5.19 14.80 -14.16
N ALA A 116 -5.94 15.91 -14.07
CA ALA A 116 -5.99 16.71 -12.85
C ALA A 116 -6.58 15.89 -11.69
N MET A 117 -5.97 16.00 -10.51
CA MET A 117 -6.44 15.35 -9.28
C MET A 117 -7.61 16.11 -8.64
N ALA A 118 -8.65 16.32 -9.45
CA ALA A 118 -9.89 17.00 -9.08
C ALA A 118 -11.08 16.06 -9.31
N HIS A 119 -12.12 16.23 -8.49
CA HIS A 119 -13.32 15.37 -8.47
C HIS A 119 -13.87 15.05 -9.87
N ASN A 120 -14.17 16.10 -10.63
CA ASN A 120 -14.79 15.96 -11.95
C ASN A 120 -13.84 15.40 -13.01
N ALA A 121 -12.54 15.70 -12.90
CA ALA A 121 -11.54 15.25 -13.85
C ALA A 121 -11.27 13.74 -13.67
N LEU A 122 -11.09 13.29 -12.43
CA LEU A 122 -10.84 11.88 -12.15
C LEU A 122 -12.08 11.01 -12.47
N PHE A 123 -13.28 11.49 -12.11
CA PHE A 123 -14.50 10.78 -12.47
C PHE A 123 -14.68 10.66 -13.98
N ARG A 124 -14.46 11.76 -14.74
CA ARG A 124 -14.53 11.74 -16.21
C ARG A 124 -13.47 10.84 -16.83
N PHE A 125 -12.26 10.81 -16.26
CA PHE A 125 -11.20 9.92 -16.70
C PHE A 125 -11.58 8.45 -16.52
N LEU A 126 -12.11 8.08 -15.35
CA LEU A 126 -12.55 6.71 -15.06
C LEU A 126 -13.77 6.30 -15.90
N ALA A 127 -14.73 7.21 -16.08
CA ALA A 127 -15.95 6.97 -16.85
C ALA A 127 -15.73 7.03 -18.38
N GLY A 128 -14.72 7.76 -18.85
CA GLY A 128 -14.48 8.04 -20.27
C GLY A 128 -13.67 6.99 -21.02
N SER A 129 -13.50 5.79 -20.46
CA SER A 129 -12.71 4.73 -21.10
C SER A 129 -13.35 4.27 -22.42
N PRO A 130 -12.61 4.23 -23.53
CA PRO A 130 -13.13 3.86 -24.85
C PRO A 130 -13.67 2.42 -24.81
N GLU A 131 -14.92 2.25 -25.25
CA GLU A 131 -15.70 1.00 -25.16
C GLU A 131 -14.99 -0.22 -25.77
N GLN A 132 -14.08 0.01 -26.72
CA GLN A 132 -13.38 -1.01 -27.50
C GLN A 132 -12.18 -1.69 -26.81
N GLN A 133 -11.67 -1.15 -25.70
CA GLN A 133 -10.57 -1.78 -24.95
C GLN A 133 -11.11 -2.67 -23.84
N LYS A 134 -11.00 -3.99 -24.02
CA LYS A 134 -11.58 -5.03 -23.14
C LYS A 134 -10.89 -5.10 -21.76
N ASP A 135 -9.65 -4.67 -21.68
CA ASP A 135 -8.80 -4.72 -20.48
C ASP A 135 -8.28 -3.34 -20.05
N ASP A 136 -9.15 -2.33 -20.04
CA ASP A 136 -8.77 -1.01 -19.53
C ASP A 136 -8.86 -0.98 -17.98
N PRO A 137 -7.77 -0.69 -17.25
CA PRO A 137 -7.78 -0.56 -15.79
C PRO A 137 -8.82 0.46 -15.31
N ARG A 138 -9.06 1.54 -16.08
CA ARG A 138 -10.10 2.55 -15.77
C ARG A 138 -11.49 1.95 -15.61
N LYS A 139 -11.86 1.02 -16.50
CA LYS A 139 -13.18 0.36 -16.48
C LYS A 139 -13.31 -0.56 -15.27
N LYS A 140 -12.24 -1.25 -14.86
CA LYS A 140 -12.25 -2.14 -13.69
C LYS A 140 -12.48 -1.35 -12.41
N VAL A 141 -11.74 -0.24 -12.25
CA VAL A 141 -11.91 0.68 -11.12
C VAL A 141 -13.32 1.26 -11.12
N PHE A 142 -13.77 1.83 -12.25
CA PHE A 142 -15.09 2.43 -12.37
C PHE A 142 -16.24 1.44 -12.13
N ALA A 143 -16.18 0.24 -12.72
CA ALA A 143 -17.22 -0.78 -12.55
C ALA A 143 -17.29 -1.27 -11.09
N THR A 144 -16.15 -1.42 -10.43
CA THR A 144 -16.11 -1.79 -9.01
C THR A 144 -16.75 -0.68 -8.17
N LEU A 145 -16.34 0.58 -8.36
CA LEU A 145 -16.93 1.73 -7.67
C LEU A 145 -18.44 1.83 -7.86
N MET A 146 -18.94 1.67 -9.09
CA MET A 146 -20.37 1.73 -9.38
C MET A 146 -21.17 0.61 -8.74
N ARG A 147 -20.59 -0.59 -8.57
CA ARG A 147 -21.25 -1.70 -7.86
C ARG A 147 -21.51 -1.36 -6.39
N TYR A 148 -20.59 -0.68 -5.74
CA TYR A 148 -20.73 -0.29 -4.33
C TYR A 148 -21.50 1.01 -4.13
N SER A 149 -21.60 1.85 -5.16
CA SER A 149 -22.40 3.09 -5.12
C SER A 149 -23.91 2.85 -5.28
N GLY A 150 -24.35 1.61 -5.52
CA GLY A 150 -25.77 1.28 -5.70
C GLY A 150 -26.39 1.86 -6.98
N ALA A 151 -25.59 2.46 -7.87
CA ALA A 151 -26.00 2.93 -9.19
C ALA A 151 -26.26 1.71 -10.10
N SER A 152 -27.47 1.17 -10.00
CA SER A 152 -27.99 0.11 -10.85
C SER A 152 -28.08 0.58 -12.31
N GLY A 153 -26.98 0.45 -13.05
CA GLY A 153 -26.95 0.72 -14.49
C GLY A 153 -26.04 -0.21 -15.30
N GLY A 154 -25.34 -1.15 -14.65
CA GLY A 154 -24.28 -1.94 -15.29
C GLY A 154 -24.37 -3.45 -15.04
N GLN A 155 -25.55 -3.99 -14.72
CA GLN A 155 -25.74 -5.44 -14.72
C GLN A 155 -26.34 -5.87 -16.06
N GLY A 156 -25.46 -6.23 -17.00
CA GLY A 156 -25.78 -7.31 -17.90
C GLY A 156 -26.25 -8.50 -17.08
N ARG A 157 -27.54 -8.84 -17.22
CA ARG A 157 -28.13 -10.08 -16.73
C ARG A 157 -27.22 -11.23 -17.17
N LYS A 158 -26.42 -11.78 -16.25
CA LYS A 158 -26.13 -13.20 -16.33
C LYS A 158 -27.40 -13.88 -15.88
N THR A 159 -28.12 -14.43 -16.85
CA THR A 159 -29.18 -15.41 -16.60
C THR A 159 -28.61 -16.48 -15.69
N VAL A 160 -28.94 -16.42 -14.41
CA VAL A 160 -28.86 -17.58 -13.54
C VAL A 160 -29.93 -18.52 -14.10
N SER A 161 -29.49 -19.48 -14.92
CA SER A 161 -30.32 -20.63 -15.25
C SER A 161 -30.64 -21.30 -13.92
N SER A 162 -31.91 -21.27 -13.53
CA SER A 162 -32.45 -22.06 -12.43
C SER A 162 -31.92 -23.50 -12.53
N PRO A 163 -31.39 -24.10 -11.45
CA PRO A 163 -31.10 -25.52 -11.47
C PRO A 163 -32.44 -26.25 -11.62
N SER A 164 -32.57 -27.02 -12.70
CA SER A 164 -33.65 -27.97 -12.90
C SER A 164 -33.65 -28.94 -11.72
N ARG A 165 -34.69 -28.78 -10.88
CA ARG A 165 -35.02 -29.66 -9.77
C ARG A 165 -35.18 -31.08 -10.30
N SER A 166 -34.37 -31.98 -9.76
CA SER A 166 -34.44 -33.42 -9.97
C SER A 166 -35.86 -33.95 -9.80
N THR A 167 -36.27 -34.77 -10.75
CA THR A 167 -37.43 -35.65 -10.70
C THR A 167 -37.34 -36.51 -9.45
N VAL A 168 -38.22 -36.25 -8.48
CA VAL A 168 -38.54 -37.19 -7.40
C VAL A 168 -39.84 -37.88 -7.80
N GLU A 169 -39.78 -39.20 -7.71
CA GLU A 169 -40.81 -40.20 -7.98
C GLU A 169 -42.15 -39.80 -7.36
N ASN A 170 -43.21 -39.92 -8.14
CA ASN A 170 -44.57 -39.76 -7.65
C ASN A 170 -45.26 -41.13 -7.69
N GLU A 171 -45.31 -41.77 -6.52
CA GLU A 171 -46.14 -42.93 -6.25
C GLU A 171 -47.60 -42.61 -6.58
N SER A 172 -48.29 -43.56 -7.20
CA SER A 172 -49.74 -43.56 -7.28
C SER A 172 -50.24 -44.99 -7.22
N THR A 173 -51.30 -45.15 -6.42
CA THR A 173 -52.25 -46.27 -6.36
C THR A 173 -51.98 -47.30 -5.26
N GLN A 174 -52.72 -47.23 -4.14
CA GLN A 174 -53.81 -48.17 -3.79
C GLN A 174 -54.62 -47.68 -2.56
N PRO A 175 -55.91 -48.07 -2.40
CA PRO A 175 -56.92 -47.34 -1.62
C PRO A 175 -57.15 -47.80 -0.17
N LEU A 176 -57.85 -46.93 0.58
CA LEU A 176 -58.18 -46.91 2.02
C LEU A 176 -58.90 -48.16 2.59
N PRO A 177 -58.65 -48.52 3.87
CA PRO A 177 -59.60 -49.29 4.66
C PRO A 177 -60.61 -48.38 5.41
N SER A 178 -61.88 -48.76 5.33
CA SER A 178 -63.04 -48.21 6.02
C SER A 178 -63.08 -48.64 7.49
N PHE A 179 -63.23 -47.70 8.44
CA PHE A 179 -63.84 -48.00 9.75
C PHE A 179 -64.56 -46.75 10.28
N GLY A 180 -65.87 -46.70 10.04
CA GLY A 180 -66.81 -45.96 10.88
C GLY A 180 -67.22 -46.84 12.05
N LEU A 181 -67.19 -46.29 13.27
CA LEU A 181 -67.66 -46.94 14.49
C LEU A 181 -69.20 -46.92 14.57
N ARG A 182 -69.76 -48.03 15.08
CA ARG A 182 -71.16 -48.32 15.47
C ARG A 182 -72.09 -48.82 14.38
#